data_AF-A0A842W282-F1
#
_entry.id   AF-A0A842W282-F1
#
_cell.length_a   1.000
_cell.length_b   1.000
_cell.length_c   1.000
_cell.angle_alpha   90.00
_cell.angle_beta   90.00
_cell.angle_gamma   90.00
#
_symmetry.space_group_name_H-M   'P 1'
#
loop_
_entity.id
_entity.type
_entity.pdbx_description
1 polymer ?
#
loop_
_entity_poly.entity_id
_entity_poly.type
_entity_poly.pdbx_seq_one_letter_code
_entity_poly.pdbx_strand_id
1 'polypeptide(L)'
;MTQITVPGACSIAIKCKDGVVLGNDNRVIWSYTVTNKNTKKVFKLTDNIGLTAYGLVGDFQMIVKILRAQANLFKLREGVNISVKAMAKMVANILYDRKMFPYYVNLSVAGIDEEGPQVWTTD
;
A
#
# COMPACT_ATOMS: atom_id res chain seq x y z
N MET A 1 4.69 2.76 -29.43
CA MET A 1 4.40 2.96 -27.99
C MET A 1 4.50 1.60 -27.32
N THR A 2 5.49 1.41 -26.43
CA THR A 2 5.63 0.19 -25.64
C THR A 2 4.47 0.13 -24.63
N GLN A 3 3.58 -0.84 -24.77
CA GLN A 3 2.50 -1.04 -23.81
C GLN A 3 3.10 -1.60 -22.50
N ILE A 4 2.89 -0.89 -21.40
CA ILE A 4 3.30 -1.37 -20.07
C ILE A 4 2.33 -2.46 -19.63
N THR A 5 2.83 -3.69 -19.49
CA THR A 5 2.04 -4.82 -19.00
C THR A 5 2.06 -4.83 -17.49
N VAL A 6 0.93 -4.47 -16.88
CA VAL A 6 0.76 -4.51 -15.42
C VAL A 6 0.18 -5.88 -15.02
N PRO A 7 0.81 -6.62 -14.10
CA PRO A 7 0.26 -7.88 -13.61
C PRO A 7 -1.12 -7.68 -12.98
N GLY A 8 -2.10 -8.48 -13.40
CA GLY A 8 -3.40 -8.54 -12.75
C GLY A 8 -3.30 -9.17 -11.36
N ALA A 9 -3.99 -8.59 -10.39
CA ALA A 9 -4.08 -9.06 -9.01
C ALA A 9 -5.39 -8.58 -8.37
N CYS A 10 -5.78 -9.19 -7.24
CA CYS A 10 -7.01 -8.86 -6.52
C CYS A 10 -6.65 -8.46 -5.09
N SER A 11 -6.99 -7.22 -4.73
CA SER A 11 -6.70 -6.62 -3.43
C SER A 11 -7.99 -6.17 -2.76
N ILE A 12 -8.12 -6.38 -1.45
CA ILE A 12 -9.27 -5.97 -0.67
C ILE A 12 -8.85 -5.38 0.68
N ALA A 13 -9.55 -4.32 1.10
CA ALA A 13 -9.45 -3.72 2.42
C ALA A 13 -10.87 -3.50 2.97
N ILE A 14 -11.14 -4.02 4.17
CA ILE A 14 -12.47 -3.98 4.79
C ILE A 14 -12.37 -3.28 6.14
N LYS A 15 -13.26 -2.31 6.37
CA LYS A 15 -13.50 -1.73 7.69
C LYS A 15 -14.52 -2.59 8.43
N CYS A 16 -14.16 -3.06 9.61
CA CYS A 16 -15.03 -3.75 10.55
C CYS A 16 -15.39 -2.83 11.73
N LYS A 17 -16.22 -3.32 12.66
CA LYS A 17 -16.64 -2.56 13.85
C LYS A 17 -15.43 -2.14 14.70
N ASP A 18 -14.58 -3.12 15.04
CA ASP A 18 -13.46 -2.94 15.98
C ASP A 18 -12.11 -3.18 15.31
N GLY A 19 -12.05 -3.15 13.97
CA GLY A 19 -10.79 -3.28 13.26
C GLY A 19 -10.88 -3.25 11.75
N VAL A 20 -9.81 -3.69 11.09
CA VAL A 20 -9.69 -3.73 9.63
C VAL A 20 -9.14 -5.07 9.16
N VAL A 21 -9.52 -5.48 7.96
CA VAL A 21 -9.00 -6.68 7.31
C VAL A 21 -8.41 -6.30 5.96
N LEU A 22 -7.19 -6.80 5.70
CA LEU A 22 -6.49 -6.64 4.43
C LEU A 22 -6.30 -8.02 3.81
N GLY A 23 -6.62 -8.15 2.52
CA GLY A 23 -6.49 -9.40 1.78
C GLY A 23 -5.95 -9.15 0.38
N ASN A 24 -5.21 -10.12 -0.14
CA ASN A 24 -4.70 -10.09 -1.50
C ASN A 24 -4.41 -11.50 -2.01
N ASP A 25 -4.40 -11.68 -3.33
CA ASP A 25 -3.89 -12.89 -3.94
C ASP A 25 -2.35 -12.91 -3.92
N ASN A 26 -1.73 -14.10 -3.90
CA ASN A 26 -0.27 -14.22 -3.86
C ASN A 26 0.38 -14.45 -5.24
N ARG A 27 -0.40 -14.42 -6.32
CA ARG A 27 0.06 -14.77 -7.68
C ARG A 27 0.69 -13.56 -8.38
N VAL A 28 1.83 -13.75 -9.02
CA VAL A 28 2.41 -12.80 -9.98
C VAL A 28 2.40 -13.45 -11.34
N ILE A 29 1.88 -12.72 -12.32
CA ILE A 29 1.83 -13.13 -13.71
C ILE A 29 2.69 -12.21 -14.57
N TRP A 30 3.31 -12.79 -15.59
CA TRP A 30 3.89 -12.05 -16.69
C TRP A 30 3.25 -12.57 -17.97
N SER A 31 2.39 -11.74 -18.58
CA SER A 31 1.51 -12.18 -19.65
C SER A 31 0.72 -13.43 -19.18
N TYR A 32 0.75 -14.52 -19.94
CA TYR A 32 0.06 -15.78 -19.61
C TYR A 32 0.81 -16.70 -18.64
N THR A 33 1.99 -16.29 -18.16
CA THR A 33 2.84 -17.15 -17.32
C THR A 33 2.72 -16.77 -15.85
N VAL A 34 2.47 -17.75 -14.98
CA VAL A 34 2.55 -17.57 -13.52
C VAL A 34 4.01 -17.65 -13.10
N THR A 35 4.62 -16.50 -12.85
CA THR A 35 6.04 -16.40 -12.46
C THR A 35 6.25 -16.69 -10.97
N ASN A 36 5.27 -16.37 -10.13
CA ASN A 36 5.33 -16.63 -8.69
C ASN A 36 3.92 -16.87 -8.12
N LYS A 37 3.80 -17.75 -7.11
CA LYS A 37 2.54 -18.04 -6.40
C LYS A 37 2.54 -17.58 -4.93
N ASN A 38 3.66 -17.05 -4.45
CA ASN A 38 3.94 -16.77 -3.04
C ASN A 38 4.41 -15.33 -2.82
N THR A 39 4.07 -14.39 -3.70
CA THR A 39 4.44 -12.98 -3.53
C THR A 39 3.54 -12.32 -2.50
N LYS A 40 4.14 -11.78 -1.44
CA LYS A 40 3.41 -10.96 -0.46
C LYS A 40 3.02 -9.62 -1.09
N LYS A 41 1.73 -9.30 -1.01
CA LYS A 41 1.15 -8.02 -1.46
C LYS A 41 0.36 -7.28 -0.36
N VAL A 42 0.30 -7.87 0.83
CA VAL A 42 -0.16 -7.23 2.07
C VAL A 42 1.05 -6.97 2.94
N PHE A 43 1.17 -5.74 3.43
CA PHE A 43 2.35 -5.25 4.13
C PHE A 43 1.95 -4.56 5.42
N LYS A 44 2.58 -4.94 6.53
CA LYS A 44 2.56 -4.17 7.77
C LYS A 44 3.44 -2.91 7.61
N LEU A 45 2.88 -1.72 7.76
CA LEU A 45 3.63 -0.45 7.71
C LEU A 45 4.07 0.00 9.10
N THR A 46 3.16 -0.07 10.07
CA THR A 46 3.41 0.16 11.50
C THR A 46 2.71 -0.93 12.32
N ASP A 47 2.72 -0.85 13.65
CA ASP A 47 1.98 -1.80 14.48
C ASP A 47 0.47 -1.81 14.24
N ASN A 48 -0.09 -0.66 13.83
CA ASN A 48 -1.53 -0.48 13.70
C ASN A 48 -1.98 -0.16 12.27
N ILE A 49 -1.05 -0.08 11.31
CA ILE A 49 -1.35 0.30 9.92
C ILE A 49 -0.76 -0.74 8.97
N GLY A 50 -1.61 -1.25 8.08
CA GLY A 50 -1.25 -2.10 6.97
C GLY A 50 -1.59 -1.48 5.62
N LEU A 51 -1.03 -2.06 4.57
CA LEU A 51 -1.26 -1.69 3.19
C LEU A 51 -1.43 -2.95 2.34
N THR A 52 -2.39 -2.93 1.42
CA THR A 52 -2.50 -3.93 0.36
C THR A 52 -2.32 -3.27 -1.00
N ALA A 53 -1.66 -3.96 -1.93
CA ALA A 53 -1.26 -3.38 -3.21
C ALA A 53 -1.54 -4.31 -4.39
N TYR A 54 -1.88 -3.73 -5.53
CA TYR A 54 -1.74 -4.38 -6.83
C TYR A 54 -1.10 -3.44 -7.83
N GLY A 55 -0.59 -4.00 -8.93
CA GLY A 55 0.14 -3.26 -9.95
C GLY A 55 1.54 -3.80 -10.19
N LEU A 56 2.45 -2.95 -10.65
CA LEU A 56 3.84 -3.28 -10.87
C LEU A 56 4.53 -3.60 -9.54
N VAL A 57 5.10 -4.81 -9.46
CA VAL A 57 5.63 -5.35 -8.19
C VAL A 57 6.77 -4.51 -7.62
N GLY A 58 7.66 -4.01 -8.48
CA GLY A 58 8.77 -3.16 -8.06
C GLY A 58 8.29 -1.85 -7.42
N ASP A 59 7.28 -1.21 -8.01
CA ASP A 59 6.77 0.08 -7.56
C ASP A 59 6.20 -0.02 -6.15
N PHE A 60 5.25 -0.94 -5.91
CA PHE A 60 4.65 -1.04 -4.58
C PHE A 60 5.63 -1.55 -3.52
N GLN A 61 6.61 -2.38 -3.87
CA GLN A 61 7.65 -2.81 -2.93
C GLN A 61 8.55 -1.63 -2.53
N MET A 62 8.89 -0.77 -3.49
CA MET A 62 9.66 0.45 -3.21
C MET A 62 8.85 1.41 -2.35
N ILE A 63 7.59 1.68 -2.70
CA ILE A 63 6.71 2.57 -1.94
C ILE A 63 6.56 2.08 -0.50
N VAL A 64 6.34 0.78 -0.27
CA VAL A 64 6.27 0.21 1.09
C VAL A 64 7.55 0.47 1.90
N LYS A 65 8.73 0.37 1.28
CA LYS A 65 10.01 0.69 1.97
C LYS A 65 10.07 2.16 2.36
N ILE A 66 9.67 3.06 1.44
CA ILE A 66 9.65 4.51 1.68
C ILE A 66 8.67 4.84 2.82
N LEU A 67 7.44 4.30 2.78
CA LEU A 67 6.41 4.55 3.79
C LEU A 67 6.85 4.08 5.19
N ARG A 68 7.50 2.92 5.30
CA ARG A 68 8.06 2.46 6.58
C ARG A 68 9.15 3.39 7.10
N ALA A 69 10.05 3.84 6.23
CA ALA A 69 11.10 4.77 6.62
C ALA A 69 10.52 6.11 7.08
N GLN A 70 9.53 6.64 6.36
CA GLN A 70 8.85 7.89 6.70
C GLN A 70 8.04 7.78 8.01
N ALA A 71 7.35 6.66 8.24
CA ALA A 71 6.64 6.42 9.50
C ALA A 71 7.59 6.36 10.70
N ASN A 72 8.74 5.70 10.53
CA ASN A 72 9.77 5.66 11.57
C ASN A 72 10.36 7.05 11.82
N LEU A 73 10.66 7.80 10.75
CA LEU A 73 11.17 9.16 10.87
C LEU A 73 10.16 10.09 11.57
N PHE A 74 8.88 9.98 11.22
CA PHE A 74 7.80 10.71 11.87
C PHE A 74 7.77 10.41 13.37
N LYS A 75 7.83 9.13 13.75
CA LYS A 75 7.86 8.72 15.16
C LYS A 75 9.07 9.26 15.91
N LEU A 76 10.25 9.25 15.29
CA LEU A 76 11.46 9.81 15.90
C LEU A 76 11.38 11.33 16.09
N ARG A 77 10.73 12.04 15.15
CA ARG A 77 10.62 13.51 15.17
C ARG A 77 9.54 14.02 16.11
N GLU A 78 8.36 13.39 16.07
CA GLU A 78 7.17 13.85 16.80
C GLU A 78 6.96 13.12 18.14
N GLY A 79 7.67 12.01 18.37
CA GLY A 79 7.50 11.17 19.55
C GLY A 79 6.22 10.33 19.57
N VAL A 80 5.37 10.43 18.54
CA VAL A 80 4.09 9.73 18.42
C VAL A 80 3.99 8.93 17.13
N ASN A 81 3.16 7.88 17.12
CA ASN A 81 2.92 7.11 15.90
C ASN A 81 2.12 7.94 14.87
N ILE A 82 2.39 7.74 13.58
CA ILE A 82 1.62 8.37 12.50
C ILE A 82 0.17 7.85 12.49
N SER A 83 -0.81 8.74 12.29
CA SER A 83 -2.22 8.37 12.13
C SER A 83 -2.51 7.68 10.79
N VAL A 84 -3.61 6.93 10.70
CA VAL A 84 -4.01 6.23 9.46
C VAL A 84 -4.26 7.24 8.35
N LYS A 85 -4.92 8.35 8.67
CA LYS A 85 -5.20 9.46 7.74
C LYS A 85 -3.91 10.13 7.24
N ALA A 86 -2.93 10.37 8.12
CA ALA A 86 -1.66 10.96 7.73
C ALA A 86 -0.85 10.00 6.83
N MET A 87 -0.87 8.70 7.12
CA MET A 87 -0.28 7.68 6.24
C MET A 87 -0.95 7.69 4.85
N ALA A 88 -2.28 7.69 4.79
CA ALA A 88 -3.01 7.75 3.52
C ALA A 88 -2.66 9.03 2.73
N LYS A 89 -2.52 10.17 3.40
CA LYS A 89 -2.10 11.42 2.76
C LYS A 89 -0.67 11.35 2.22
N MET A 90 0.23 10.70 2.96
CA MET A 90 1.61 10.48 2.52
C MET A 90 1.66 9.60 1.27
N VAL A 91 0.84 8.55 1.20
CA VAL A 91 0.68 7.73 -0.02
C VAL A 91 0.23 8.60 -1.19
N ALA A 92 -0.85 9.37 -1.02
CA ALA A 92 -1.37 10.25 -2.08
C ALA A 92 -0.30 11.26 -2.57
N ASN A 93 0.48 11.83 -1.66
CA ASN A 93 1.55 12.75 -2.03
C ASN A 93 2.67 12.05 -2.82
N ILE A 94 3.08 10.84 -2.44
CA ILE A 94 4.10 10.07 -3.17
C ILE A 94 3.65 9.74 -4.59
N LEU A 95 2.38 9.34 -4.76
CA LEU A 95 1.82 9.03 -6.08
C LEU A 95 1.73 10.29 -6.95
N TYR A 96 1.21 11.39 -6.39
CA TYR A 96 1.01 12.64 -7.12
C TYR A 96 2.31 13.35 -7.49
N ASP A 97 3.37 13.24 -6.67
CA ASP A 97 4.70 13.78 -6.99
C ASP A 97 5.25 13.22 -8.32
N ARG A 98 4.84 11.99 -8.65
CA ARG A 98 5.22 11.30 -9.89
C ARG A 98 4.15 11.40 -10.98
N LYS A 99 3.20 12.34 -10.93
CA LYS A 99 2.08 12.41 -11.91
C LYS A 99 2.48 12.40 -13.39
N MET A 100 3.66 12.94 -13.74
CA MET A 100 4.16 12.94 -15.13
C MET A 100 4.74 11.59 -15.56
N PHE A 101 5.16 10.77 -14.59
CA PHE A 101 5.73 9.43 -14.76
C PHE A 101 5.20 8.53 -13.63
N PRO A 102 3.91 8.18 -13.65
CA PRO A 102 3.23 7.61 -12.50
C PRO A 102 3.77 6.23 -12.15
N TYR A 103 3.67 5.89 -10.86
CA TYR A 103 3.79 4.51 -10.43
C TYR A 103 2.58 3.72 -10.92
N TYR A 104 2.80 2.51 -11.41
CA TYR A 104 1.74 1.65 -11.91
C TYR A 104 1.17 0.81 -10.78
N VAL A 105 0.59 1.46 -9.79
CA VAL A 105 0.10 0.83 -8.55
C VAL A 105 -1.28 1.31 -8.18
N ASN A 106 -1.99 0.46 -7.45
CA ASN A 106 -3.17 0.84 -6.70
C ASN A 106 -2.95 0.35 -5.27
N LEU A 107 -3.16 1.24 -4.32
CA LEU A 107 -2.81 1.00 -2.92
C LEU A 107 -4.05 1.22 -2.05
N SER A 108 -4.24 0.34 -1.08
CA SER A 108 -5.23 0.55 -0.02
C SER A 108 -4.53 0.51 1.33
N VAL A 109 -4.67 1.59 2.09
CA VAL A 109 -4.15 1.73 3.46
C VAL A 109 -5.31 1.44 4.41
N ALA A 110 -5.07 0.59 5.40
CA ALA A 110 -6.04 0.37 6.46
C ALA A 110 -5.33 0.29 7.80
N GLY A 111 -5.98 0.77 8.85
CA GLY A 111 -5.44 0.70 10.19
C GLY A 111 -6.44 1.12 11.25
N ILE A 112 -5.96 1.16 12.49
CA ILE A 112 -6.74 1.59 13.65
C ILE A 112 -5.90 2.59 14.44
N ASP A 113 -6.41 3.80 14.61
CA ASP A 113 -5.83 4.83 15.47
C ASP A 113 -6.89 5.37 16.45
N GLU A 114 -6.65 6.54 17.04
CA GLU A 114 -7.55 7.18 18.01
C GLU A 114 -8.93 7.52 17.42
N GLU A 115 -9.04 7.68 16.10
CA GLU A 115 -10.32 7.89 15.40
C GLU A 115 -11.03 6.56 15.06
N GLY A 116 -10.44 5.42 15.45
CA GLY A 116 -10.95 4.08 15.22
C GLY A 116 -10.49 3.45 13.90
N PRO A 117 -11.19 2.40 13.42
CA PRO A 117 -10.84 1.71 12.18
C PRO A 117 -11.06 2.57 10.94
N GLN A 118 -10.08 2.63 10.05
CA GLN A 118 -10.11 3.43 8.83
C GLN A 118 -9.57 2.65 7.63
N VAL A 119 -10.14 2.90 6.45
CA VAL A 119 -9.69 2.36 5.15
C VAL A 119 -9.67 3.49 4.14
N TRP A 120 -8.56 3.61 3.42
CA TRP A 120 -8.34 4.61 2.38
C TRP A 120 -7.79 3.92 1.13
N THR A 121 -8.33 4.26 -0.04
CA THR A 121 -7.87 3.78 -1.34
C THR A 121 -7.31 4.94 -2.15
N THR A 122 -6.25 4.70 -2.92
CA THR A 122 -5.61 5.71 -3.77
C THR A 122 -5.25 5.12 -5.13
N ASP A 123 -5.52 5.88 -6.17
CA ASP A 123 -5.21 5.63 -7.59
C ASP A 123 -4.37 6.76 -8.21
#